data_AF-A0A950XIX1-F1
#
_entry.id   AF-A0A950XIX1-F1
#
_cell.length_a   1.000
_cell.length_b   1.000
_cell.length_c   1.000
_cell.angle_alpha   90.00
_cell.angle_beta   90.00
_cell.angle_gamma   90.00
#
_symmetry.space_group_name_H-M   'P 1'
#
loop_
_entity.id
_entity.type
_entity.pdbx_description
1 polymer ?
#
loop_
_entity_poly.entity_id
_entity_poly.type
_entity_poly.pdbx_seq_one_letter_code
_entity_poly.pdbx_strand_id
1 'polypeptide(L)' 'EISWDEFFRIFDDRGLLFLYQEETANGEQSRFCKFVRDDGGDQEEPEE' A
#
# COMPACT_ATOMS: atom_id res chain seq x y z
N GLU A 1 -18.85 -13.57 0.14
CA GLU A 1 -18.72 -12.12 -0.10
C GLU A 1 -18.14 -11.49 1.15
N ILE A 2 -17.20 -10.55 1.02
CA ILE A 2 -16.65 -9.79 2.16
C ILE A 2 -17.16 -8.36 2.06
N SER A 3 -17.49 -7.72 3.19
CA SER A 3 -17.83 -6.30 3.19
C SER A 3 -16.57 -5.46 3.01
N TRP A 4 -16.74 -4.25 2.47
CA TRP A 4 -15.65 -3.28 2.38
C TRP A 4 -15.07 -2.93 3.76
N ASP A 5 -15.93 -2.81 4.77
CA ASP A 5 -15.53 -2.52 6.15
C ASP A 5 -14.58 -3.59 6.71
N GLU A 6 -14.93 -4.87 6.53
CA GLU A 6 -14.10 -6.00 6.97
C GLU A 6 -12.79 -6.09 6.17
N PHE A 7 -12.85 -5.78 4.87
CA PHE A 7 -11.65 -5.71 4.04
C PHE A 7 -10.65 -4.68 4.55
N PHE A 8 -11.08 -3.44 4.77
CA PHE A 8 -10.21 -2.37 5.26
C PHE A 8 -9.69 -2.64 6.67
N ARG A 9 -10.53 -3.17 7.57
CA ARG A 9 -10.10 -3.58 8.91
C ARG A 9 -8.94 -4.58 8.85
N ILE A 10 -9.07 -5.63 8.03
CA ILE A 10 -8.02 -6.64 7.85
C ILE A 10 -6.79 -6.07 7.15
N PHE A 11 -7.00 -5.13 6.22
CA PHE A 11 -5.92 -4.47 5.48
C PHE A 11 -5.04 -3.63 6.41
N ASP A 12 -5.65 -2.79 7.25
CA ASP A 12 -4.97 -1.95 8.23
C ASP A 12 -4.36 -2.77 9.38
N ASP A 13 -5.09 -3.77 9.93
CA ASP A 13 -4.59 -4.67 10.98
C ASP A 13 -3.30 -5.39 10.57
N ARG A 14 -3.16 -5.69 9.27
CA ARG A 14 -1.98 -6.35 8.71
C ARG A 14 -0.88 -5.37 8.29
N GLY A 15 -1.07 -4.06 8.48
CA GLY A 15 -0.13 -3.03 8.07
C GLY A 15 0.19 -3.10 6.57
N LEU A 16 -0.83 -3.31 5.73
CA LEU A 16 -0.62 -3.42 4.29
C LEU A 16 -0.64 -2.04 3.63
N LEU A 17 0.21 -1.88 2.62
CA LEU A 17 0.25 -0.72 1.75
C LEU A 17 -0.04 -1.14 0.31
N PHE A 18 -0.70 -0.26 -0.43
CA PHE A 18 -0.96 -0.45 -1.86
C PHE A 18 0.13 0.22 -2.69
N LEU A 19 1.04 -0.58 -3.23
CA LEU A 19 2.06 -0.12 -4.17
C LEU A 19 1.51 -0.19 -5.59
N TYR A 20 1.53 0.94 -6.30
CA TYR A 20 1.20 1.01 -7.70
C TYR A 20 2.32 1.71 -8.48
N GLN A 21 2.43 1.37 -9.77
CA GLN A 21 3.36 2.00 -10.70
C GLN A 21 2.56 2.55 -11.87
N GLU A 22 2.74 3.83 -12.19
CA GLU A 22 2.03 4.51 -13.29
C GLU A 22 2.60 4.15 -14.67
N GLU A 23 3.92 4.12 -14.81
CA GLU A 23 4.62 3.85 -16.07
C GLU A 23 5.64 2.72 -15.94
N THR A 24 5.78 1.91 -16.99
CA THR A 24 6.85 0.91 -17.10
C THR A 24 8.19 1.59 -17.36
N ALA A 25 9.29 0.84 -17.26
CA ALA A 25 10.62 1.34 -17.60
C ALA A 25 10.74 1.87 -19.06
N ASN A 26 9.81 1.49 -19.94
CA ASN A 26 9.75 1.95 -21.32
C ASN A 26 8.84 3.18 -21.52
N GLY A 27 8.23 3.73 -20.45
CA GLY A 27 7.27 4.83 -20.53
C GLY A 27 5.87 4.42 -21.00
N GLU A 28 5.54 3.13 -20.93
CA GLU A 28 4.19 2.64 -21.25
C GLU A 28 3.33 2.62 -20.00
N GLN A 29 2.01 2.73 -20.13
CA GLN A 29 1.09 2.61 -18.99
C GLN A 29 1.28 1.27 -18.28
N SER A 30 1.63 1.33 -17.00
CA SER A 30 1.82 0.15 -16.16
C SER A 30 0.47 -0.39 -15.66
N ARG A 31 0.39 -1.73 -15.57
CA ARG A 31 -0.71 -2.46 -14.93
C ARG A 31 -0.27 -3.13 -13.63
N PHE A 32 0.90 -2.75 -13.12
CA PHE A 32 1.46 -3.32 -11.92
C PHE A 32 0.83 -2.68 -10.68
N CYS A 33 0.27 -3.52 -9.82
CA CYS A 33 -0.12 -3.17 -8.46
C CYS A 33 0.16 -4.34 -7.52
N LYS A 34 0.54 -4.05 -6.27
CA LYS A 34 0.89 -5.06 -5.28
C LYS A 34 0.59 -4.55 -3.87
N PHE A 35 0.07 -5.45 -3.03
CA PHE A 35 0.02 -5.22 -1.58
C PHE A 35 1.36 -5.61 -0.96
N VAL A 36 1.99 -4.66 -0.28
CA VAL A 36 3.23 -4.86 0.47
C VAL A 36 2.96 -4.62 1.94
N ARG A 37 3.80 -5.17 2.83
CA ARG A 37 3.76 -4.75 4.23
C ARG A 37 4.52 -3.44 4.37
N ASP A 38 4.06 -2.59 5.27
CA ASP A 38 4.85 -1.50 5.77
C ASP A 38 6.04 -2.09 6.55
N ASP A 39 7.20 -2.16 5.89
CA ASP A 39 8.47 -2.59 6.50
C ASP A 39 9.22 -1.38 7.10
N GLY A 40 8.70 -0.17 6.87
CA GLY A 40 9.24 1.11 7.33
C GLY A 40 8.77 1.46 8.73
N GLY A 41 9.32 0.76 9.72
CA GLY A 41 9.17 1.11 11.13
C GLY A 41 9.49 2.57 11.44
N ASP A 42 8.81 3.12 12.44
CA ASP A 42 9.13 4.35 13.17
C ASP A 42 9.83 5.43 12.35
N GLN A 43 9.07 6.15 11.53
CA GLN A 43 9.41 7.56 11.31
C GLN A 43 8.74 8.35 12.43
N GLU A 44 9.40 8.44 13.58
CA GLU A 44 9.13 9.50 14.55
C GLU A 44 9.21 10.84 13.81
N GLU A 45 8.07 11.48 13.64
CA GLU A 45 8.00 12.82 13.08
C GLU A 45 8.74 13.75 14.05
N PRO A 46 9.75 14.53 13.64
CA PRO A 46 10.37 15.48 14.55
C PRO A 46 9.28 16.49 14.96
N GLU A 47 8.99 16.52 16.25
CA GLU A 47 8.09 17.50 16.88
C GLU A 47 8.61 18.91 16.53
N GLU A 48 7.81 19.72 15.84
CA GLU A 48 8.10 21.14 15.61
C GLU A 48 7.92 22.00 16.88
#